data_AF-A0A8X7TNZ9-F1
#
_entry.id   AF-A0A8X7TNZ9-F1
#
_cell.length_a   1.000
_cell.length_b   1.000
_cell.length_c   1.000
_cell.angle_alpha   90.00
_cell.angle_beta   90.00
_cell.angle_gamma   90.00
#
_symmetry.space_group_name_H-M   'P 1'
#
loop_
_entity.id
_entity.type
_entity.pdbx_description
1 polymer ?
#
loop_
_entity_poly.entity_id
_entity_poly.type
_entity_poly.pdbx_seq_one_letter_code
_entity_poly.pdbx_strand_id
1 'polypeptide(L)'
;MVDDKKIKAAVDKISNLPDVILQHIICYIPIKVAVSTFLLSRRWRHIWCDIPSLTLDVDTLIAASVNETLIHYTDPKTKNFYLKATKREDIPHIDRWIKCAMPHNVENLSLDFSRPYYEEFYI
;
A
#
# COMPACT_ATOMS: atom_id res chain seq x y z
N MET A 1 4.30 35.25 34.73
CA MET A 1 3.29 34.18 34.64
C MET A 1 3.02 33.98 33.16
N VAL A 2 3.57 32.91 32.57
CA VAL A 2 3.41 32.60 31.14
C VAL A 2 2.24 31.63 31.04
N ASP A 3 1.21 32.02 30.29
CA ASP A 3 0.01 31.24 30.08
C ASP A 3 0.32 29.93 29.34
N ASP A 4 0.16 28.80 30.05
CA ASP A 4 0.13 27.47 29.47
C ASP A 4 -1.14 27.30 28.62
N LYS A 5 -1.08 27.80 27.39
CA LYS A 5 -2.12 27.63 26.38
C LYS A 5 -2.11 26.17 25.91
N LYS A 6 -2.74 25.29 26.70
CA LYS A 6 -2.96 23.87 26.39
C LYS A 6 -3.70 23.77 25.06
N ILE A 7 -2.98 23.46 23.98
CA ILE A 7 -3.56 23.21 22.66
C ILE A 7 -4.54 22.05 22.83
N LYS A 8 -5.85 22.31 22.71
CA LYS A 8 -6.84 21.23 22.63
C LYS A 8 -6.48 20.40 21.41
N ALA A 9 -5.99 19.19 21.63
CA ALA A 9 -5.75 18.23 20.56
C ALA A 9 -7.04 18.09 19.75
N ALA A 10 -6.96 18.37 18.45
CA ALA A 10 -8.09 18.17 17.56
C ALA A 10 -8.52 16.69 17.64
N VAL A 11 -9.82 16.44 17.75
CA VAL A 11 -10.36 15.08 17.81
C VAL A 11 -10.02 14.37 16.49
N ASP A 12 -9.28 13.26 16.58
CA ASP A 12 -8.97 12.43 15.42
C ASP A 12 -10.22 11.66 14.99
N LYS A 13 -10.94 12.23 14.01
CA LYS A 13 -12.19 11.64 13.51
C LYS A 13 -11.96 10.37 12.71
N ILE A 14 -10.81 10.23 12.06
CA ILE A 14 -10.54 9.08 11.20
C ILE A 14 -10.24 7.86 12.07
N SER A 15 -9.39 8.00 13.09
CA SER A 15 -9.11 6.91 14.04
C SER A 15 -10.32 6.54 14.91
N ASN A 16 -11.39 7.34 14.94
CA ASN A 16 -12.64 7.00 15.62
C ASN A 16 -13.63 6.20 14.76
N LEU A 17 -13.33 5.98 13.46
CA LEU A 17 -14.18 5.16 12.60
C LEU A 17 -14.10 3.67 12.99
N PRO A 18 -15.15 2.88 12.72
CA PRO A 18 -15.09 1.42 12.85
C PRO A 18 -14.06 0.80 11.91
N ASP A 19 -13.47 -0.33 12.31
CA ASP A 19 -12.41 -1.00 11.53
C ASP A 19 -12.86 -1.33 10.10
N VAL A 20 -14.12 -1.73 9.89
CA VAL A 20 -14.64 -2.04 8.55
C VAL A 20 -14.59 -0.84 7.59
N ILE A 21 -14.80 0.39 8.10
CA ILE A 21 -14.73 1.61 7.29
C ILE A 21 -13.28 1.95 6.99
N LEU A 22 -12.40 1.75 7.98
CA LEU A 22 -10.96 1.93 7.81
C LEU A 22 -10.40 0.94 6.78
N GLN A 23 -10.81 -0.33 6.80
CA GLN A 23 -10.46 -1.32 5.77
C GLN A 23 -10.88 -0.83 4.39
N HIS A 24 -12.12 -0.37 4.24
CA HIS A 24 -12.60 0.17 2.97
C HIS A 24 -11.77 1.36 2.50
N ILE A 25 -11.51 2.35 3.35
CA ILE A 25 -10.69 3.52 3.02
C ILE A 25 -9.33 3.06 2.51
N ILE A 26 -8.69 2.13 3.22
CA ILE A 26 -7.36 1.65 2.92
C ILE A 26 -7.31 0.90 1.57
N CYS A 27 -8.34 0.13 1.20
CA CYS A 27 -8.43 -0.54 -0.12
C CYS A 27 -8.35 0.44 -1.31
N TYR A 28 -8.70 1.72 -1.10
CA TYR A 28 -8.72 2.74 -2.15
C TYR A 28 -7.52 3.69 -2.11
N ILE A 29 -6.64 3.56 -1.11
CA ILE A 29 -5.48 4.43 -0.96
C ILE A 29 -4.28 3.81 -1.67
N PRO A 30 -3.47 4.60 -2.42
CA PRO A 30 -2.19 4.12 -2.95
C PRO A 30 -1.28 3.59 -1.84
N ILE A 31 -0.63 2.45 -2.08
CA ILE A 31 0.17 1.75 -1.07
C ILE A 31 1.24 2.65 -0.40
N LYS A 32 1.79 3.64 -1.11
CA LYS A 32 2.72 4.63 -0.54
C LYS A 32 2.15 5.35 0.69
N VAL A 33 0.89 5.79 0.57
CA VAL A 33 0.16 6.51 1.61
C VAL A 33 -0.36 5.51 2.65
N ALA A 34 -0.67 4.29 2.23
CA ALA A 34 -1.08 3.25 3.16
C ALA A 34 0.05 2.80 4.11
N VAL A 35 1.28 2.73 3.61
CA VAL A 35 2.47 2.40 4.43
C VAL A 35 2.81 3.52 5.40
N SER A 36 2.70 4.79 4.97
CA SER A 36 2.94 5.90 5.88
C SER A 36 1.90 5.94 7.00
N THR A 37 0.63 5.62 6.70
CA THR A 37 -0.42 5.49 7.72
C THR A 37 -0.24 4.29 8.64
N PHE A 38 0.30 3.16 8.16
CA PHE A 38 0.74 2.01 9.01
C PHE A 38 1.79 2.41 10.05
N LEU A 39 2.79 3.22 9.65
CA LEU A 39 3.86 3.66 10.55
C LEU A 39 3.35 4.63 11.64
N LEU A 40 2.28 5.35 11.35
CA LEU A 40 1.71 6.36 12.25
C LEU A 40 0.72 5.78 13.26
N SER A 41 0.13 4.60 13.01
CA SER A 41 -0.84 4.02 13.93
C SER A 41 -0.82 2.49 13.96
N ARG A 42 -0.65 1.94 15.18
CA ARG A 42 -0.74 0.49 15.43
C ARG A 42 -2.09 -0.08 14.99
N ARG A 43 -3.19 0.65 15.16
CA ARG A 43 -4.53 0.19 14.76
C ARG A 43 -4.63 0.03 13.25
N TRP A 44 -4.14 1.02 12.49
CA TRP A 44 -4.13 0.99 11.03
C TRP A 44 -3.23 -0.13 10.49
N ARG A 45 -2.14 -0.43 11.20
CA ARG A 45 -1.31 -1.60 10.91
C ARG A 45 -2.08 -2.92 10.98
N HIS A 46 -2.84 -3.16 12.06
CA HIS A 46 -3.62 -4.38 12.18
C HIS A 46 -4.69 -4.49 11.08
N ILE A 47 -5.37 -3.39 10.80
CA ILE A 47 -6.40 -3.31 9.77
C ILE A 47 -5.83 -3.61 8.38
N TRP A 48 -4.62 -3.11 8.06
CA TRP A 48 -3.93 -3.36 6.80
C TRP A 48 -3.59 -4.84 6.57
N CYS A 49 -3.18 -5.56 7.62
CA CYS A 49 -2.89 -6.99 7.52
C CYS A 49 -4.16 -7.81 7.19
N ASP A 50 -5.33 -7.38 7.66
CA ASP A 50 -6.59 -8.10 7.46
C ASP A 50 -7.25 -7.88 6.07
N ILE A 51 -6.63 -7.12 5.17
CA ILE A 51 -7.26 -6.72 3.91
C ILE A 51 -7.06 -7.79 2.83
N PRO A 52 -8.13 -8.23 2.14
CA PRO A 52 -8.04 -9.27 1.12
C PRO A 52 -7.48 -8.78 -0.23
N SER A 53 -7.07 -7.52 -0.38
CA SER A 53 -6.62 -6.95 -1.65
C SER A 53 -5.36 -6.11 -1.50
N LEU A 54 -4.35 -6.40 -2.33
CA LEU A 54 -3.11 -5.66 -2.43
C LEU A 54 -2.95 -5.05 -3.82
N THR A 55 -2.73 -3.74 -3.87
CA THR A 55 -2.47 -3.00 -5.10
C THR A 55 -1.08 -2.39 -5.04
N LEU A 56 -0.18 -2.86 -5.89
CA LEU A 56 1.19 -2.38 -6.02
C LEU A 56 1.34 -1.60 -7.33
N ASP A 57 1.33 -0.27 -7.24
CA ASP A 57 1.69 0.62 -8.35
C ASP A 57 3.15 1.05 -8.19
N VAL A 58 4.05 0.30 -8.82
CA VAL A 58 5.49 0.46 -8.68
C VAL A 58 6.00 1.71 -9.37
N ASP A 59 5.30 2.23 -10.39
CA ASP A 59 5.69 3.44 -11.09
C ASP A 59 5.73 4.66 -10.15
N THR A 60 4.89 4.64 -9.11
CA THR A 60 4.78 5.68 -8.09
C THR A 60 5.63 5.42 -6.84
N LEU A 61 6.22 4.22 -6.73
CA LEU A 61 6.96 3.75 -5.57
C LEU A 61 8.45 3.63 -5.86
N ILE A 62 9.23 3.58 -4.80
CA ILE A 62 10.63 3.14 -4.88
C ILE A 62 10.62 1.63 -4.59
N ALA A 63 11.33 0.82 -5.38
CA ALA A 63 11.40 -0.64 -5.21
C ALA A 63 11.74 -1.08 -3.77
N ALA A 64 12.55 -0.28 -3.05
CA ALA A 64 12.85 -0.50 -1.63
C ALA A 64 11.60 -0.42 -0.74
N SER A 65 10.71 0.54 -0.99
CA SER A 65 9.44 0.66 -0.27
C SER A 65 8.53 -0.53 -0.53
N VAL A 66 8.48 -1.03 -1.77
CA VAL A 66 7.70 -2.23 -2.14
C VAL A 66 8.18 -3.44 -1.35
N ASN A 67 9.48 -3.61 -1.22
CA ASN A 67 10.06 -4.71 -0.46
C ASN A 67 9.69 -4.66 1.03
N GLU A 68 9.78 -3.49 1.66
CA GLU A 68 9.33 -3.30 3.05
C GLU A 68 7.82 -3.55 3.21
N THR A 69 7.01 -3.13 2.24
CA THR A 69 5.55 -3.39 2.28
C THR A 69 5.23 -4.88 2.26
N LEU A 70 5.91 -5.64 1.41
CA LEU A 70 5.69 -7.07 1.25
C LEU A 70 6.10 -7.85 2.52
N ILE A 71 7.14 -7.39 3.22
CA ILE A 71 7.55 -7.98 4.51
C ILE A 71 6.48 -7.76 5.59
N HIS A 72 5.79 -6.62 5.57
CA HIS A 72 4.77 -6.29 6.57
C HIS A 72 3.37 -6.78 6.22
N TYR A 73 3.13 -7.10 4.95
CA TYR A 73 1.83 -7.51 4.42
C TYR A 73 1.62 -9.03 4.37
N THR A 74 2.55 -9.84 4.89
CA THR A 74 2.42 -11.31 4.97
C THR A 74 1.26 -11.75 5.87
N ASP A 75 0.04 -11.65 5.35
CA ASP A 75 -1.18 -12.25 5.89
C ASP A 75 -1.71 -13.31 4.90
N PRO A 76 -2.10 -14.50 5.38
CA PRO A 76 -2.61 -15.59 4.54
C PRO A 76 -3.97 -15.34 3.86
N LYS A 77 -4.65 -14.21 4.07
CA LYS A 77 -6.00 -13.95 3.53
C LYS A 77 -6.07 -13.12 2.23
N THR A 78 -4.93 -12.74 1.63
CA THR A 78 -4.96 -11.92 0.41
C THR A 78 -5.55 -12.68 -0.78
N LYS A 79 -6.74 -12.26 -1.22
CA LYS A 79 -7.46 -12.85 -2.37
C LYS A 79 -7.18 -12.13 -3.69
N ASN A 80 -6.82 -10.85 -3.66
CA ASN A 80 -6.63 -10.05 -4.87
C ASN A 80 -5.25 -9.39 -4.86
N PHE A 81 -4.47 -9.57 -5.92
CA PHE A 81 -3.17 -8.93 -6.11
C PHE A 81 -3.13 -8.23 -7.46
N TYR A 82 -2.93 -6.92 -7.44
CA TYR A 82 -2.71 -6.11 -8.63
C TYR A 82 -1.28 -5.55 -8.60
N LEU A 83 -0.52 -5.78 -9.67
CA LEU A 83 0.82 -5.23 -9.85
C LEU A 83 0.88 -4.44 -11.15
N LYS A 84 1.26 -3.17 -11.03
CA LYS A 84 1.60 -2.30 -12.15
C LYS A 84 3.07 -1.95 -12.09
N ALA A 85 3.81 -2.29 -13.15
CA ALA A 85 5.24 -2.02 -13.26
C ALA A 85 5.60 -1.73 -14.72
N THR A 86 5.74 -0.47 -15.09
CA THR A 86 5.92 -0.07 -16.50
C THR A 86 7.37 0.31 -16.81
N LYS A 87 8.19 0.60 -15.78
CA LYS A 87 9.60 0.97 -15.93
C LYS A 87 10.51 -0.24 -16.11
N ARG A 88 11.55 -0.10 -16.95
CA ARG A 88 12.52 -1.18 -17.18
C ARG A 88 13.36 -1.53 -15.95
N GLU A 89 13.58 -0.55 -15.07
CA GLU A 89 14.34 -0.71 -13.83
C GLU A 89 13.65 -1.65 -12.82
N ASP A 90 12.33 -1.86 -12.94
CA ASP A 90 11.57 -2.73 -12.06
C ASP A 90 11.61 -4.21 -12.49
N ILE A 91 11.95 -4.50 -13.75
CA ILE A 91 11.96 -5.85 -14.33
C ILE A 91 12.69 -6.90 -13.45
N PRO A 92 13.89 -6.60 -12.89
CA PRO A 92 14.60 -7.55 -12.03
C PRO A 92 13.87 -7.89 -10.72
N HIS A 93 12.92 -7.05 -10.29
CA HIS A 93 12.21 -7.18 -9.02
C HIS A 93 10.81 -7.79 -9.18
N ILE A 94 10.23 -7.76 -10.38
CA ILE A 94 8.89 -8.29 -10.66
C ILE A 94 8.76 -9.76 -10.24
N ASP A 95 9.73 -10.62 -10.61
CA ASP A 95 9.72 -12.04 -10.25
C ASP A 95 9.68 -12.24 -8.73
N ARG A 96 10.42 -11.40 -7.98
CA ARG A 96 10.43 -11.42 -6.52
C ARG A 96 9.08 -11.01 -5.94
N TRP A 97 8.46 -9.95 -6.46
CA TRP A 97 7.16 -9.49 -5.99
C TRP A 97 6.04 -10.47 -6.27
N ILE A 98 6.06 -11.10 -7.46
CA ILE A 98 5.12 -12.16 -7.81
C ILE A 98 5.31 -13.36 -6.86
N LYS A 99 6.55 -13.81 -6.64
CA LYS A 99 6.86 -14.91 -5.71
C LYS A 99 6.46 -14.62 -4.26
N CYS A 100 6.51 -13.36 -3.82
CA CYS A 100 6.00 -12.97 -2.50
C CYS A 100 4.47 -13.07 -2.42
N ALA A 101 3.74 -12.92 -3.52
CA ALA A 101 2.27 -12.97 -3.53
C ALA A 101 1.73 -14.41 -3.62
N MET A 102 2.40 -15.31 -4.34
CA MET A 102 1.92 -16.69 -4.60
C MET A 102 1.58 -17.55 -3.37
N PRO A 103 2.30 -17.48 -2.23
CA PRO A 103 2.00 -18.30 -1.05
C PRO A 103 0.64 -18.01 -0.39
N HIS A 104 -0.02 -16.91 -0.76
CA HIS A 104 -1.17 -16.36 -0.04
C HIS A 104 -2.54 -16.76 -0.62
N ASN A 105 -2.60 -17.80 -1.46
CA ASN A 105 -3.85 -18.28 -2.08
C ASN A 105 -4.62 -17.17 -2.82
N VAL A 106 -3.88 -16.32 -3.53
CA VAL A 106 -4.42 -15.23 -4.35
C VAL A 106 -5.39 -15.81 -5.38
N GLU A 107 -6.66 -15.44 -5.28
CA GLU A 107 -7.73 -15.85 -6.19
C GLU A 107 -7.68 -15.04 -7.50
N ASN A 108 -7.30 -13.77 -7.42
CA ASN A 108 -7.24 -12.87 -8.57
C ASN A 108 -5.85 -12.21 -8.67
N LEU A 109 -5.12 -12.56 -9.73
CA LEU A 109 -3.83 -11.97 -10.08
C LEU A 109 -3.97 -11.11 -11.33
N SER A 110 -3.76 -9.79 -11.18
CA SER A 110 -3.79 -8.82 -12.28
C SER A 110 -2.43 -8.17 -12.44
N LEU A 111 -1.89 -8.21 -13.66
CA LEU A 111 -0.58 -7.67 -14.01
C LEU A 111 -0.73 -6.62 -15.11
N ASP A 112 -0.19 -5.43 -14.88
CA ASP A 112 -0.16 -4.33 -15.85
C ASP A 112 1.29 -3.89 -16.10
N PHE A 113 1.76 -4.19 -17.32
CA PHE A 113 3.08 -3.79 -17.81
C PHE A 113 2.98 -2.81 -18.98
N SER A 114 1.79 -2.25 -19.20
CA SER A 114 1.54 -1.36 -20.33
C SER A 114 2.32 -0.06 -20.16
N ARG A 115 3.24 0.24 -21.09
CA ARG A 115 3.96 1.51 -21.05
C ARG A 115 2.99 2.65 -21.39
N PRO A 116 3.01 3.76 -20.62
CA PRO A 116 2.24 4.93 -21.02
C PRO A 116 2.75 5.42 -22.38
N TYR A 117 1.85 5.54 -23.35
CA TYR A 117 2.16 5.98 -24.73
C TYR A 117 2.72 7.42 -24.83
N TYR A 118 2.90 8.12 -23.71
CA TYR A 118 3.24 9.54 -23.67
C TYR A 118 4.72 9.84 -23.34
N GLU A 119 5.59 8.85 -23.13
CA GLU A 119 7.03 9.09 -22.84
C GLU A 119 7.94 9.18 -24.09
N GLU A 120 7.44 8.98 -25.31
CA GLU A 120 8.27 9.01 -26.53
C GLU A 120 8.59 10.42 -27.08
N PHE A 121 8.15 11.51 -26.46
CA PHE A 121 8.26 12.86 -27.02
C PHE A 121 9.18 13.86 -26.28
N TYR A 122 9.99 13.41 -25.32
CA TYR A 122 10.95 14.27 -24.63
C TYR A 122 12.38 13.70 -24.64
N ILE A 123 12.95 13.57 -25.84
CA ILE A 123 14.41 13.50 -26.06
C ILE A 123 14.80 14.71 -26.92
#